data_AF-A0A3C0G5M5-F1
#
_entry.id   AF-A0A3C0G5M5-F1
#
_cell.length_a   1.000
_cell.length_b   1.000
_cell.length_c   1.000
_cell.angle_alpha   90.00
_cell.angle_beta   90.00
_cell.angle_gamma   90.00
#
_symmetry.space_group_name_H-M   'P 1'
#
loop_
_entity.id
_entity.type
_entity.pdbx_description
1 polymer ?
#
loop_
_entity_poly.entity_id
_entity_poly.type
_entity_poly.pdbx_seq_one_letter_code
_entity_poly.pdbx_strand_id
1 'polypeptide(L)' 'MKEFILVISMWGSDGMTDHYIGQIALQEPFSEKQCHMLIEEDMWVSSYDSPYFHMKGHCFPKACAGKDKCD' A
#
# COMPACT_ATOMS: atom_id res chain seq x y z
N MET A 1 -3.16 -16.70 14.22
CA MET A 1 -3.75 -15.97 13.08
C MET A 1 -2.61 -15.31 12.31
N LYS A 2 -2.66 -15.31 10.97
CA LYS A 2 -1.67 -14.56 10.17
C LYS A 2 -2.02 -13.07 10.25
N GLU A 3 -1.10 -12.27 10.77
CA GLU A 3 -1.23 -10.81 10.83
C GLU A 3 -0.62 -10.18 9.57
N PHE A 4 -1.23 -9.13 9.08
CA PHE A 4 -0.82 -8.40 7.88
C PHE A 4 -0.57 -6.93 8.21
N ILE A 5 0.41 -6.35 7.53
CA ILE A 5 0.76 -4.94 7.58
C ILE A 5 0.38 -4.32 6.24
N LEU A 6 -0.40 -3.25 6.31
CA LEU A 6 -0.74 -2.43 5.15
C LEU A 6 0.39 -1.44 4.89
N VAL A 7 0.93 -1.48 3.66
CA VAL A 7 1.92 -0.53 3.16
C VAL A 7 1.29 0.27 2.04
N ILE A 8 1.22 1.58 2.20
CA ILE A 8 0.73 2.50 1.18
C ILE A 8 1.95 3.15 0.56
N SER A 9 2.16 2.88 -0.73
CA SER A 9 3.18 3.52 -1.56
C SER A 9 2.58 4.67 -2.34
N MET A 10 3.35 5.74 -2.52
CA MET A 10 2.96 6.93 -3.26
C MET A 10 3.87 7.08 -4.48
N TRP A 11 3.25 7.37 -5.61
CA TRP A 11 3.89 7.45 -6.90
C TRP A 11 3.52 8.77 -7.57
N GLY A 12 4.52 9.49 -8.06
CA GLY A 12 4.34 10.75 -8.79
C GLY A 12 4.49 10.50 -10.29
N SER A 13 3.63 11.11 -11.09
CA SER A 13 3.67 10.99 -12.55
C SER A 13 4.26 12.23 -13.19
N ASP A 14 5.20 12.06 -14.12
CA ASP A 14 5.68 13.13 -15.01
C ASP A 14 4.91 13.19 -16.34
N GLY A 15 3.86 12.37 -16.49
CA GLY A 15 3.06 12.23 -17.70
C GLY A 15 3.55 11.15 -18.68
N MET A 16 4.73 10.56 -18.46
CA MET A 16 5.23 9.40 -19.22
C MET A 16 5.55 8.19 -18.34
N THR A 17 5.98 8.42 -17.09
CA THR A 17 6.38 7.35 -16.18
C THR A 17 6.05 7.73 -14.75
N ASP A 18 5.66 6.71 -13.98
CA ASP A 18 5.43 6.85 -12.56
C ASP A 18 6.71 6.58 -11.77
N HIS A 19 7.02 7.51 -10.89
CA HIS A 19 8.21 7.49 -10.04
C HIS A 19 7.79 7.26 -8.59
N TYR A 20 8.43 6.31 -7.93
CA TYR A 20 8.21 6.09 -6.51
C TYR A 20 8.71 7.31 -5.71
N ILE A 21 7.82 7.92 -4.93
CA ILE A 21 8.12 9.14 -4.16
C ILE A 21 8.00 8.95 -2.64
N GLY A 22 7.55 7.78 -2.18
CA GLY A 22 7.56 7.43 -0.76
C GLY A 22 6.60 6.31 -0.40
N GLN A 23 6.67 5.86 0.85
CA GLN A 23 5.72 4.89 1.39
C GLN A 23 5.52 5.10 2.89
N ILE A 24 4.39 4.61 3.38
CA ILE A 24 4.09 4.48 4.79
C ILE A 24 3.62 3.05 5.09
N ALA A 25 4.19 2.44 6.13
CA ALA A 25 3.72 1.19 6.68
C ALA A 25 2.86 1.49 7.92
N LEU A 26 1.60 1.09 7.90
CA LEU A 26 0.72 1.24 9.06
C LEU A 26 1.20 0.26 10.14
N GLN A 27 1.40 0.77 11.35
CA GLN A 27 1.89 -0.04 12.48
C GLN A 27 0.80 -0.96 13.05
N GLU A 28 -0.46 -0.73 12.70
CA GLU A 28 -1.58 -1.54 13.13
C GLU A 28 -1.66 -2.86 12.33
N PRO A 29 -1.67 -4.03 13.00
CA PRO A 29 -1.83 -5.30 12.32
C PRO A 29 -3.29 -5.54 11.94
N PHE A 30 -3.50 -6.04 10.73
CA PHE A 30 -4.80 -6.41 10.19
C PHE A 30 -4.91 -7.93 10.00
N SER A 31 -6.13 -8.45 9.93
CA SER A 31 -6.37 -9.73 9.27
C SER A 31 -6.15 -9.59 7.75
N GLU A 32 -5.90 -10.71 7.07
CA GLU A 32 -5.77 -10.76 5.61
C GLU A 32 -6.97 -10.08 4.91
N LYS A 33 -8.18 -10.47 5.29
CA LYS A 33 -9.42 -9.94 4.71
C LYS A 33 -9.57 -8.43 4.94
N GLN A 34 -9.26 -7.95 6.14
CA GLN A 34 -9.31 -6.50 6.43
C GLN A 34 -8.27 -5.74 5.62
N CYS A 35 -7.04 -6.26 5.53
CA CYS A 35 -5.99 -5.62 4.74
C CYS A 35 -6.38 -5.55 3.26
N HIS A 36 -6.88 -6.65 2.69
CA HIS A 36 -7.28 -6.68 1.28
C HIS A 36 -8.46 -5.75 0.97
N MET A 37 -9.44 -5.64 1.88
CA MET A 37 -10.52 -4.66 1.75
C MET A 37 -9.98 -3.22 1.74
N LEU A 38 -8.91 -2.94 2.50
CA LEU A 38 -8.30 -1.62 2.57
C LEU A 38 -7.36 -1.30 1.40
N ILE A 39 -7.05 -2.23 0.49
CA ILE A 39 -6.28 -1.91 -0.73
C ILE A 39 -7.15 -1.80 -1.98
N GLU A 40 -8.46 -2.06 -1.86
CA GLU A 40 -9.39 -1.85 -2.96
C GLU A 40 -9.43 -0.37 -3.32
N GLU A 41 -9.10 -0.08 -4.58
CA GLU A 41 -8.84 1.25 -5.10
C GLU A 41 -10.02 2.21 -4.85
N ASP A 42 -11.25 1.70 -4.97
CA ASP A 42 -12.50 2.45 -4.77
C ASP A 42 -12.65 3.09 -3.39
N MET A 43 -12.04 2.51 -2.35
CA MET A 43 -12.08 3.07 -0.98
C MET A 43 -11.32 4.39 -0.83
N TRP A 44 -10.48 4.67 -1.82
CA TRP A 44 -9.30 5.49 -1.69
C TRP A 44 -9.31 6.58 -2.77
N VAL A 45 -9.94 6.33 -3.94
CA VAL A 45 -10.12 7.27 -5.07
C VAL A 45 -10.44 8.71 -4.63
N SER A 46 -11.37 8.90 -3.69
CA SER A 46 -11.77 10.24 -3.22
C SER A 46 -10.66 11.03 -2.50
N SER A 47 -9.59 10.36 -2.06
CA SER A 47 -8.52 10.93 -1.24
C SER A 47 -7.27 11.31 -2.05
N TYR A 48 -7.18 10.94 -3.33
CA TYR A 48 -6.00 11.19 -4.17
C TYR A 48 -6.30 11.32 -5.67
N ASP A 49 -7.54 11.58 -6.08
CA ASP A 49 -7.83 11.84 -7.49
C ASP A 49 -7.07 13.09 -7.96
N SER A 50 -5.85 12.85 -8.45
CA SER A 50 -4.86 13.84 -8.80
C SER A 50 -4.09 13.30 -10.00
N PRO A 51 -4.00 14.07 -11.08
CA PRO A 51 -3.28 13.63 -12.27
C PRO A 51 -1.76 13.53 -12.04
N TYR A 52 -1.25 14.02 -10.91
CA TYR A 52 0.18 14.09 -10.62
C TYR A 52 0.67 13.04 -9.62
N PHE A 53 -0.22 12.46 -8.83
CA PHE A 53 0.15 11.47 -7.83
C PHE A 53 -0.96 10.44 -7.65
N HIS A 54 -0.57 9.19 -7.44
CA HIS A 54 -1.50 8.15 -7.05
C HIS A 54 -0.91 7.33 -5.89
N MET A 55 -1.80 6.70 -5.13
CA MET A 55 -1.43 5.84 -4.02
C MET A 55 -1.72 4.38 -4.37
N LYS A 56 -0.86 3.48 -3.92
CA LYS A 56 -1.02 2.04 -4.11
C LYS A 56 -0.78 1.31 -2.79
N GLY A 57 -1.84 0.65 -2.31
CA GLY A 57 -1.81 -0.20 -1.13
C GLY A 57 -1.27 -1.59 -1.43
N HIS A 58 -0.51 -2.14 -0.48
CA HIS A 58 0.01 -3.50 -0.50
C HIS A 58 -0.17 -4.14 0.87
N CYS A 59 -0.55 -5.41 0.89
CA CYS A 59 -0.69 -6.18 2.13
C CYS A 59 0.46 -7.18 2.24
N PHE A 60 1.28 -7.02 3.28
CA PHE A 60 2.38 -7.94 3.57
C PHE A 60 2.11 -8.73 4.83
N PRO A 61 2.43 -10.04 4.89
CA PRO A 61 2.44 -10.75 6.15
C PRO A 61 3.41 -10.05 7.11
N LYS A 62 2.99 -9.79 8.35
CA LYS A 62 3.83 -9.14 9.36
C LYS A 62 5.13 -9.90 9.60
N ALA A 63 5.10 -11.22 9.47
CA ALA A 63 6.29 -12.09 9.56
C ALA A 63 7.37 -11.78 8.50
N CYS A 64 7.01 -11.06 7.43
CA CYS A 64 7.88 -10.67 6.33
C CYS A 64 8.26 -9.20 6.33
N ALA A 65 7.78 -8.41 7.30
CA ALA A 65 8.16 -7.01 7.43
C ALA A 65 9.68 -6.88 7.65
N GLY A 66 10.36 -6.11 6.79
CA GLY A 66 11.80 -5.87 6.88
C GLY A 66 12.71 -7.01 6.39
N LYS A 67 12.17 -8.01 5.69
CA LYS A 67 12.95 -9.11 5.10
C LYS A 67 13.02 -8.97 3.57
N ASP A 68 14.17 -9.30 3.00
CA ASP A 68 14.40 -9.27 1.54
C ASP A 68 13.57 -10.33 0.79
N LYS A 69 13.21 -11.43 1.47
CA LYS A 69 12.37 -12.51 0.94
C LYS A 69 11.37 -12.97 1.99
N CYS A 70 10.17 -13.26 1.51
CA CYS A 70 9.05 -13.78 2.28
C CYS A 70 8.83 -15.21 1.79
N ASP A 71 9.41 -16.19 2.50
CA ASP A 71 9.22 -17.62 2.24
C ASP A 71 7.92 -18.14 2.90
#